data_AF-A0AAP2K8R9-F1
#
_entry.id   AF-A0AAP2K8R9-F1
#
_cell.length_a   1.000
_cell.length_b   1.000
_cell.length_c   1.000
_cell.angle_alpha   90.00
_cell.angle_beta   90.00
_cell.angle_gamma   90.00
#
_symmetry.space_group_name_H-M   'P 1'
#
loop_
_entity.id
_entity.type
_entity.pdbx_description
1 polymer ?
#
loop_
_entity_poly.entity_id
_entity_poly.type
_entity_poly.pdbx_seq_one_letter_code
_entity_poly.pdbx_strand_id
1 'polypeptide(L)'
;MKEIEIFKSSDYFLDHPLYSLLLIFIILLIFYSNDIFFQMCRLFSKKCSSKEYLRMILFVVMFVLLTVFYSFCLSGIHINFLYRFTYHLRFLLFLLIIANPINDLYRLIFQQSQFQTSKDEKKKTSDQVNHERRKEYQSHLFGTIERLTIGFLIIFKAFETIGFILAAKALVRENLIKKSDEFAQMYYVGTLYSLVSVFVVWAICFW
;
A
#
# COMPACT_ATOMS: atom_id res chain seq x y z
N MET A 1 -15.36 26.41 -18.61
CA MET A 1 -15.30 25.03 -18.07
C MET A 1 -14.31 25.09 -16.92
N LYS A 2 -14.75 25.06 -15.66
CA LYS A 2 -13.83 25.04 -14.51
C LYS A 2 -13.08 23.72 -14.61
N GLU A 3 -11.78 23.76 -14.92
CA GLU A 3 -10.94 22.59 -14.78
C GLU A 3 -11.10 22.09 -13.35
N ILE A 4 -11.58 20.87 -13.22
CA ILE A 4 -11.72 20.26 -11.92
C ILE A 4 -10.28 20.02 -11.49
N GLU A 5 -9.75 20.85 -10.58
CA GLU A 5 -8.42 20.72 -9.97
C GLU A 5 -8.38 19.48 -9.05
N ILE A 6 -8.66 18.30 -9.62
CA ILE A 6 -8.87 17.05 -8.85
C ILE A 6 -7.58 16.63 -8.13
N PHE A 7 -6.41 17.10 -8.57
CA PHE A 7 -5.11 16.64 -8.08
C PHE A 7 -4.12 17.75 -7.66
N LYS A 8 -4.61 18.83 -7.02
CA LYS A 8 -3.74 19.84 -6.35
C LYS A 8 -2.73 19.25 -5.34
N SER A 9 -2.95 18.00 -4.92
CA SER A 9 -2.05 17.23 -4.05
C SER A 9 -0.64 17.08 -4.63
N SER A 10 -0.51 16.90 -5.94
CA SER A 10 0.76 16.69 -6.63
C SER A 10 1.65 17.93 -6.56
N ASP A 11 1.07 19.10 -6.83
CA ASP A 11 1.72 20.40 -6.69
C ASP A 11 2.09 20.68 -5.24
N TYR A 12 1.21 20.33 -4.29
CA TYR A 12 1.47 20.49 -2.86
C TYR A 12 2.73 19.74 -2.40
N PHE A 13 2.94 18.50 -2.87
CA PHE A 13 4.17 17.76 -2.55
C PHE A 13 5.42 18.36 -3.17
N LEU A 14 5.26 19.11 -4.27
CA LEU A 14 6.31 19.78 -5.00
C LEU A 14 6.77 21.06 -4.26
N ASP A 15 5.79 21.83 -3.78
CA ASP A 15 5.99 23.06 -3.04
C ASP A 15 6.43 22.82 -1.59
N HIS A 16 6.16 21.63 -1.05
CA HIS A 16 6.46 21.28 0.34
C HIS A 16 7.28 19.98 0.47
N PRO A 17 8.58 19.99 0.09
CA PRO A 17 9.44 18.79 0.17
C PRO A 17 9.65 18.28 1.60
N LEU A 18 9.58 19.18 2.60
CA LEU A 18 9.70 18.80 4.01
C LEU A 18 8.51 17.95 4.45
N TYR A 19 7.30 18.32 4.02
CA TYR A 19 6.11 17.53 4.27
C TYR A 19 6.21 16.14 3.64
N SER A 20 6.65 16.06 2.38
CA SER A 20 6.91 14.80 1.68
C SER A 20 7.90 13.90 2.44
N LEU A 21 8.99 14.48 2.94
CA LEU A 21 9.97 13.74 3.75
C LEU A 21 9.38 13.21 5.06
N LEU A 22 8.62 14.03 5.79
CA LEU A 22 7.98 13.62 7.04
C LEU A 22 6.94 12.52 6.80
N LEU A 23 6.21 12.59 5.70
CA LEU A 23 5.26 11.56 5.31
C LEU A 23 5.96 10.22 5.04
N ILE A 24 7.08 10.24 4.30
CA ILE A 24 7.93 9.05 4.07
C ILE A 24 8.37 8.46 5.42
N PHE A 25 8.82 9.31 6.35
CA PHE A 25 9.25 8.86 7.67
C PHE A 25 8.13 8.17 8.45
N ILE A 26 6.90 8.72 8.43
CA ILE A 26 5.74 8.09 9.07
C ILE A 26 5.42 6.73 8.44
N ILE A 27 5.45 6.63 7.11
CA ILE A 27 5.17 5.36 6.42
C ILE A 27 6.23 4.31 6.79
N LEU A 28 7.52 4.68 6.78
CA LEU A 28 8.60 3.79 7.23
C LEU A 28 8.39 3.36 8.68
N LEU A 29 8.06 4.30 9.57
CA LEU A 29 7.85 4.01 10.98
C LEU A 29 6.67 3.06 11.23
N ILE A 30 5.60 3.13 10.43
CA ILE A 30 4.39 2.33 10.67
C ILE A 30 4.42 0.98 9.95
N PHE A 31 4.90 0.94 8.71
CA PHE A 31 4.83 -0.25 7.86
C PHE A 31 6.14 -1.03 7.74
N TYR A 32 7.28 -0.41 8.07
CA TYR A 32 8.59 -1.03 7.95
C TYR A 32 9.36 -1.09 9.27
N SER A 33 8.92 -0.38 10.31
CA SER A 33 9.49 -0.49 11.65
C SER A 33 9.17 -1.83 12.28
N ASN A 34 10.08 -2.27 13.15
CA ASN A 34 9.98 -3.54 13.84
C ASN A 34 8.73 -3.57 14.74
N ASP A 35 8.18 -4.77 14.97
CA ASP A 35 6.93 -5.02 15.73
C ASP A 35 6.93 -4.39 17.15
N ILE A 36 8.08 -3.95 17.66
CA ILE A 36 8.29 -3.29 18.96
C ILE A 36 7.49 -1.99 19.08
N PHE A 37 7.53 -1.11 18.06
CA PHE A 37 6.77 0.15 18.08
C PHE A 37 5.27 -0.13 18.18
N PHE A 38 4.83 -1.13 17.45
CA PHE A 38 3.44 -1.58 17.46
C PHE A 38 3.05 -2.25 18.78
N GLN A 39 3.96 -2.99 19.41
CA GLN A 39 3.75 -3.63 20.72
C GLN A 39 3.54 -2.58 21.83
N MET A 40 4.26 -1.46 21.79
CA MET A 40 4.04 -0.31 22.66
C MET A 40 2.66 0.32 22.45
N CYS A 41 2.23 0.49 21.20
CA CYS A 41 0.87 1.00 20.91
C CYS A 41 -0.23 0.01 21.29
N ARG A 42 0.02 -1.30 21.20
CA ARG A 42 -0.94 -2.36 21.54
C ARG A 42 -1.29 -2.40 23.03
N LEU A 43 -0.38 -1.96 23.91
CA LEU A 43 -0.67 -1.76 25.33
C LEU A 43 -1.83 -0.75 25.54
N PHE A 44 -1.93 0.24 24.68
CA PHE A 44 -2.99 1.26 24.72
C PHE A 44 -4.32 0.78 24.12
N SER A 45 -4.27 -0.15 23.17
CA SER A 45 -5.45 -0.63 22.44
C SER A 45 -5.74 -2.09 22.74
N LYS A 46 -6.29 -2.35 23.93
CA LYS A 46 -6.65 -3.70 24.42
C LYS A 46 -7.86 -4.33 23.68
N LYS A 47 -8.48 -3.61 22.75
CA LYS A 47 -9.79 -3.94 22.15
C LYS A 47 -9.80 -4.07 20.63
N CYS A 48 -8.67 -3.85 19.93
CA CYS A 48 -8.68 -3.81 18.47
C CYS A 48 -8.38 -5.16 17.82
N SER A 49 -9.24 -5.50 16.86
CA SER A 49 -9.22 -6.70 16.03
C SER A 49 -8.21 -6.53 14.89
N SER A 50 -7.40 -7.57 14.64
CA SER A 50 -6.30 -7.69 13.66
C SER A 50 -5.14 -6.67 13.75
N LYS A 51 -3.92 -7.10 13.41
CA LYS A 51 -2.72 -6.24 13.47
C LYS A 51 -2.75 -5.18 12.36
N GLU A 52 -3.26 -5.57 11.19
CA GLU A 52 -3.37 -4.77 9.97
C GLU A 52 -4.28 -3.56 10.19
N TYR A 53 -5.44 -3.76 10.83
CA TYR A 53 -6.43 -2.71 11.09
C TYR A 53 -5.86 -1.60 11.98
N LEU A 54 -5.17 -1.99 13.06
CA LEU A 54 -4.55 -1.03 13.97
C LEU A 54 -3.43 -0.24 13.28
N ARG A 55 -2.63 -0.86 12.40
CA ARG A 55 -1.63 -0.14 11.59
C ARG A 55 -2.28 0.91 10.69
N MET A 56 -3.38 0.57 10.03
CA MET A 56 -4.09 1.51 9.15
C MET A 56 -4.72 2.67 9.92
N ILE A 57 -5.36 2.42 11.06
CA ILE A 57 -5.89 3.50 11.91
C ILE A 57 -4.76 4.39 12.40
N LEU A 58 -3.68 3.80 12.90
CA LEU A 58 -2.54 4.56 13.40
C LEU A 58 -1.95 5.43 12.29
N PHE A 59 -1.84 4.91 11.07
CA PHE A 59 -1.39 5.67 9.91
C PHE A 59 -2.31 6.87 9.62
N VAL A 60 -3.63 6.68 9.57
CA VAL A 60 -4.57 7.78 9.33
C VAL A 60 -4.48 8.85 10.43
N VAL A 61 -4.45 8.43 11.71
CA VAL A 61 -4.34 9.37 12.84
C VAL A 61 -3.03 10.15 12.77
N MET A 62 -1.90 9.47 12.55
CA MET A 62 -0.58 10.12 12.42
C MET A 62 -0.51 11.03 11.20
N PHE A 63 -1.13 10.67 10.09
CA PHE A 63 -1.21 11.48 8.88
C PHE A 63 -1.97 12.79 9.13
N VAL A 64 -3.14 12.71 9.78
CA VAL A 64 -3.94 13.90 10.13
C VAL A 64 -3.18 14.80 11.10
N LEU A 65 -2.58 14.22 12.15
CA LEU A 65 -1.78 14.99 13.12
C LEU A 65 -0.57 15.65 12.46
N LEU A 66 0.14 14.95 11.57
CA LEU A 66 1.25 15.51 10.81
C LEU A 66 0.79 16.68 9.95
N THR A 67 -0.33 16.55 9.25
CA THR A 67 -0.86 17.60 8.37
C THR A 67 -1.20 18.86 9.15
N VAL A 68 -1.87 18.71 10.30
CA VAL A 68 -2.21 19.83 11.20
C VAL A 68 -0.95 20.46 11.77
N PHE A 69 -0.02 19.64 12.27
CA PHE A 69 1.24 20.11 12.85
C PHE A 69 2.11 20.85 11.82
N TYR A 70 2.22 20.31 10.61
CA TYR A 70 2.97 20.95 9.52
C TYR A 70 2.37 22.32 9.17
N SER A 71 1.05 22.38 9.03
CA SER A 71 0.34 23.62 8.71
C SER A 71 0.52 24.70 9.78
N PHE A 72 0.55 24.31 11.06
CA PHE A 72 0.65 25.25 12.18
C PHE A 72 2.09 25.68 12.49
N CYS A 73 3.06 24.75 12.45
CA CYS A 73 4.42 24.99 12.95
C CYS A 73 5.49 25.10 11.86
N LEU A 74 5.38 24.34 10.77
CA LEU A 74 6.49 24.14 9.81
C LEU A 74 6.26 24.80 8.45
N SER A 75 5.06 25.31 8.16
CA SER A 75 4.71 25.94 6.89
C SER A 75 5.67 27.06 6.46
N GLY A 76 6.26 27.79 7.42
CA GLY A 76 7.22 28.85 7.15
C GLY A 76 8.67 28.39 6.83
N ILE A 77 9.02 27.14 7.09
CA ILE A 77 10.42 26.67 7.04
C ILE A 77 10.80 26.24 5.62
N HIS A 78 11.69 27.01 4.99
CA HIS A 78 12.18 26.74 3.63
C HIS A 78 13.62 26.22 3.68
N ILE A 79 13.79 24.92 3.40
CA ILE A 79 15.12 24.28 3.35
C ILE A 79 15.52 24.10 1.88
N ASN A 80 16.34 25.00 1.35
CA ASN A 80 16.75 25.02 -0.07
C ASN A 80 17.37 23.70 -0.56
N PHE A 81 18.10 22.98 0.30
CA PHE A 81 18.67 21.68 -0.05
C PHE A 81 17.59 20.64 -0.42
N LEU A 82 16.45 20.67 0.27
CA LEU A 82 15.38 19.69 0.11
C LEU A 82 14.62 19.87 -1.20
N TYR A 83 14.49 21.11 -1.67
CA TYR A 83 13.88 21.43 -2.96
C TYR A 83 14.63 20.79 -4.14
N ARG A 84 15.95 20.57 -4.01
CA ARG A 84 16.72 19.85 -5.03
C ARG A 84 16.33 18.37 -5.13
N PHE A 85 15.85 17.77 -4.04
CA PHE A 85 15.48 16.35 -3.98
C PHE A 85 13.98 16.10 -4.07
N THR A 86 13.16 17.14 -4.27
CA THR A 86 11.69 17.03 -4.27
C THR A 86 11.17 15.92 -5.18
N TYR A 87 11.67 15.82 -6.41
CA TYR A 87 11.25 14.78 -7.36
C TYR A 87 11.62 13.37 -6.87
N HIS A 88 12.81 13.21 -6.27
CA HIS A 88 13.24 11.94 -5.71
C HIS A 88 12.42 11.55 -4.48
N LEU A 89 12.06 12.52 -3.63
CA LEU A 89 11.18 12.29 -2.48
C LEU A 89 9.78 11.87 -2.91
N ARG A 90 9.19 12.54 -3.92
CA ARG A 90 7.89 12.15 -4.49
C ARG A 90 7.93 10.74 -5.06
N PHE A 91 9.00 10.39 -5.77
CA PHE A 91 9.18 9.05 -6.29
C PHE A 91 9.36 7.99 -5.20
N LEU A 92 10.14 8.29 -4.16
CA LEU A 92 10.29 7.39 -3.01
C LEU A 92 8.96 7.20 -2.27
N LEU A 93 8.21 8.29 -2.07
CA LEU A 93 6.88 8.26 -1.47
C LEU A 93 5.93 7.36 -2.28
N PHE A 94 5.89 7.53 -3.60
CA PHE A 94 5.11 6.70 -4.51
C PHE A 94 5.44 5.21 -4.34
N LEU A 95 6.73 4.84 -4.41
CA LEU A 95 7.17 3.45 -4.26
C LEU A 95 6.80 2.86 -2.90
N LEU A 96 6.91 3.66 -1.84
CA LEU A 96 6.66 3.20 -0.48
C LEU A 96 5.17 2.95 -0.23
N ILE A 97 4.30 3.79 -0.79
CA ILE A 97 2.83 3.62 -0.69
C ILE A 97 2.38 2.37 -1.44
N ILE A 98 2.82 2.17 -2.68
CA ILE A 98 2.36 1.02 -3.50
C ILE A 98 2.84 -0.35 -2.99
N ALA A 99 3.81 -0.38 -2.08
CA ALA A 99 4.37 -1.62 -1.53
C ALA A 99 3.50 -2.23 -0.41
N ASN A 100 3.89 -2.00 0.86
CA ASN A 100 3.22 -2.59 2.03
C ASN A 100 1.86 -1.93 2.36
N PRO A 101 1.70 -0.59 2.33
CA PRO A 101 0.45 0.06 2.71
C PRO A 101 -0.75 -0.38 1.85
N ILE A 102 -0.58 -0.44 0.53
CA ILE A 102 -1.61 -0.95 -0.38
C ILE A 102 -1.89 -2.44 -0.16
N ASN A 103 -0.88 -3.23 0.23
CA ASN A 103 -1.12 -4.62 0.58
C ASN A 103 -2.00 -4.75 1.83
N ASP A 104 -1.66 -4.06 2.91
CA ASP A 104 -2.44 -4.10 4.15
C ASP A 104 -3.86 -3.57 3.92
N LEU A 105 -4.03 -2.55 3.09
CA LEU A 105 -5.33 -2.03 2.68
C LEU A 105 -6.14 -3.06 1.89
N TYR A 106 -5.51 -3.83 0.99
CA TYR A 106 -6.17 -4.94 0.29
C TYR A 106 -6.72 -5.98 1.27
N ARG A 107 -5.89 -6.40 2.24
CA ARG A 107 -6.27 -7.39 3.24
C ARG A 107 -7.44 -6.92 4.08
N LEU A 108 -7.42 -5.64 4.46
CA LEU A 108 -8.49 -5.00 5.20
C LEU A 108 -9.83 -5.03 4.46
N ILE A 109 -9.83 -4.62 3.18
CA ILE A 109 -11.07 -4.47 2.40
C ILE A 109 -11.61 -5.84 1.96
N PHE A 110 -10.72 -6.75 1.53
CA PHE A 110 -11.12 -7.96 0.81
C PHE A 110 -10.87 -9.28 1.54
N GLN A 111 -9.94 -9.35 2.51
CA GLN A 111 -9.64 -10.61 3.24
C GLN A 111 -10.29 -10.70 4.62
N GLN A 112 -10.90 -9.63 5.15
CA GLN A 112 -11.65 -9.70 6.40
C GLN A 112 -12.84 -10.68 6.33
N SER A 113 -13.33 -10.99 5.13
CA SER A 113 -14.41 -11.96 4.88
C SER A 113 -13.96 -13.43 4.90
N GLN A 114 -12.67 -13.74 4.69
CA GLN A 114 -12.19 -15.15 4.61
C GLN A 114 -11.62 -15.69 5.92
N PHE A 115 -11.10 -14.82 6.80
CA PHE A 115 -10.56 -15.24 8.10
C PHE A 115 -11.64 -15.71 9.10
N GLN A 116 -12.93 -15.52 8.78
CA GLN A 116 -14.02 -16.04 9.61
C GLN A 116 -14.34 -17.51 9.33
N THR A 117 -13.99 -18.06 8.17
CA THR A 117 -14.23 -19.48 7.81
C THR A 117 -13.15 -20.42 8.34
N SER A 118 -12.03 -19.90 8.85
CA SER A 118 -10.94 -20.68 9.47
C SER A 118 -11.00 -20.70 11.00
N LYS A 119 -12.15 -20.35 11.60
CA LYS A 119 -12.36 -20.48 13.06
C LYS A 119 -12.49 -21.94 13.53
N ASP A 120 -12.61 -22.89 12.61
CA ASP A 120 -12.66 -24.33 12.90
C ASP A 120 -11.34 -25.05 12.59
N GLU A 121 -10.19 -24.49 12.95
CA GLU A 121 -8.92 -25.24 12.90
C GLU A 121 -8.10 -25.08 14.18
N LYS A 122 -8.69 -25.49 15.31
CA LYS A 122 -7.92 -25.84 16.52
C LYS A 122 -7.25 -27.20 16.35
N LYS A 123 -6.16 -27.24 15.56
CA LYS A 123 -4.96 -28.12 15.67
C LYS A 123 -4.21 -28.11 14.33
N LYS A 124 -3.33 -27.12 14.11
CA LYS A 124 -2.31 -27.19 13.06
C LYS A 124 -0.96 -27.50 13.70
N THR A 125 -0.24 -28.49 13.15
CA THR A 125 1.13 -28.83 13.56
C THR A 125 2.07 -27.67 13.24
N SER A 126 3.18 -27.52 13.98
CA SER A 126 4.20 -26.46 13.77
C SER A 126 4.65 -26.35 12.31
N ASP A 127 4.74 -27.47 11.60
CA ASP A 127 5.15 -27.52 10.20
C ASP A 127 4.08 -27.01 9.23
N GLN A 128 2.79 -27.25 9.52
CA GLN A 128 1.68 -26.71 8.74
C GLN A 128 1.58 -25.19 8.93
N VAL A 129 1.77 -24.69 10.15
CA VAL A 129 1.81 -23.25 10.45
C VAL A 129 2.98 -22.57 9.73
N ASN A 130 4.15 -23.21 9.70
CA ASN A 130 5.31 -22.69 8.99
C ASN A 130 5.11 -22.71 7.46
N HIS A 131 4.46 -23.74 6.93
CA HIS A 131 4.17 -23.84 5.50
C HIS A 131 3.11 -22.82 5.04
N GLU A 132 2.09 -22.56 5.85
CA GLU A 132 1.07 -21.54 5.61
C GLU A 132 1.67 -20.13 5.64
N ARG A 133 2.48 -19.81 6.67
CA ARG A 133 3.20 -18.53 6.73
C ARG A 133 4.09 -18.30 5.51
N ARG A 134 4.75 -19.34 5.02
CA ARG A 134 5.63 -19.24 3.84
C ARG A 134 4.83 -18.97 2.56
N LYS A 135 3.69 -19.65 2.37
CA LYS A 135 2.76 -19.38 1.26
C LYS A 135 2.20 -17.97 1.31
N GLU A 136 1.82 -17.51 2.51
CA GLU A 136 1.30 -16.17 2.74
C GLU A 136 2.36 -15.10 2.39
N TYR A 137 3.60 -15.29 2.85
CA TYR A 137 4.72 -14.40 2.53
C TYR A 137 5.02 -14.36 1.03
N GLN A 138 5.00 -15.52 0.35
CA GLN A 138 5.17 -15.58 -1.11
C GLN A 138 4.07 -14.81 -1.84
N SER A 139 2.81 -14.93 -1.40
CA SER A 139 1.69 -14.19 -1.97
C SER A 139 1.85 -12.68 -1.78
N HIS A 140 2.28 -12.24 -0.60
CA HIS A 140 2.56 -10.84 -0.29
C HIS A 140 3.66 -10.26 -1.18
N LEU A 141 4.77 -10.97 -1.32
CA LEU A 141 5.89 -10.56 -2.16
C LEU A 141 5.48 -10.46 -3.63
N PHE A 142 4.73 -11.43 -4.14
CA PHE A 142 4.28 -11.43 -5.54
C PHE A 142 3.42 -10.22 -5.86
N GLY A 143 2.45 -9.89 -5.00
CA GLY A 143 1.61 -8.70 -5.17
C GLY A 143 2.41 -7.39 -5.13
N THR A 144 3.45 -7.33 -4.29
CA THR A 144 4.35 -6.17 -4.20
C THR A 144 5.18 -6.00 -5.48
N ILE A 145 5.77 -7.08 -5.98
CA ILE A 145 6.56 -7.06 -7.23
C ILE A 145 5.69 -6.65 -8.41
N GLU A 146 4.46 -7.15 -8.49
CA GLU A 146 3.51 -6.76 -9.54
C GLU A 146 3.23 -5.25 -9.51
N ARG A 147 2.89 -4.70 -8.35
CA ARG A 147 2.62 -3.25 -8.21
C ARG A 147 3.84 -2.39 -8.54
N LEU A 148 5.02 -2.80 -8.08
CA LEU A 148 6.27 -2.12 -8.42
C LEU A 148 6.50 -2.13 -9.93
N THR A 149 6.31 -3.28 -10.58
CA THR A 149 6.46 -3.42 -12.04
C THR A 149 5.49 -2.51 -12.78
N ILE A 150 4.21 -2.50 -12.40
CA ILE A 150 3.19 -1.59 -12.97
C ILE A 150 3.60 -0.13 -12.77
N GLY A 151 4.05 0.23 -11.56
CA GLY A 151 4.48 1.58 -11.23
C GLY A 151 5.64 2.08 -12.10
N PHE A 152 6.66 1.23 -12.32
CA PHE A 152 7.75 1.54 -13.25
C PHE A 152 7.26 1.71 -14.69
N LEU A 153 6.37 0.85 -15.16
CA LEU A 153 5.83 0.93 -16.52
C LEU A 153 5.01 2.21 -16.76
N ILE A 154 4.25 2.67 -15.75
CA ILE A 154 3.54 3.95 -15.83
C ILE A 154 4.54 5.11 -15.99
N ILE A 155 5.64 5.10 -15.23
CA ILE A 155 6.68 6.15 -15.31
C ILE A 155 7.35 6.16 -16.68
N PHE A 156 7.60 4.98 -17.26
CA PHE A 156 8.11 4.86 -18.62
C PHE A 156 7.05 5.07 -19.72
N LYS A 157 5.78 5.34 -19.34
CA LYS A 157 4.64 5.49 -20.26
C LYS A 157 4.38 4.24 -21.12
N ALA A 158 4.82 3.07 -20.65
CA ALA A 158 4.67 1.78 -21.33
C ALA A 158 3.35 1.09 -20.95
N PHE A 159 2.22 1.74 -21.23
CA PHE A 159 0.89 1.27 -20.80
C PHE A 159 0.48 -0.06 -21.45
N GLU A 160 0.89 -0.31 -22.69
CA GLU A 160 0.61 -1.56 -23.40
C GLU A 160 1.24 -2.77 -22.71
N THR A 161 2.48 -2.61 -22.22
CA THR A 161 3.22 -3.66 -21.51
C THR A 161 2.53 -4.07 -20.21
N ILE A 162 1.83 -3.14 -19.54
CA ILE A 162 1.02 -3.46 -18.36
C ILE A 162 -0.07 -4.46 -18.74
N GLY A 163 -0.78 -4.23 -19.84
CA GLY A 163 -1.79 -5.15 -20.38
C GLY A 163 -1.21 -6.53 -20.70
N PHE A 164 -0.05 -6.59 -21.34
CA PHE A 164 0.64 -7.86 -21.64
C PHE A 164 1.02 -8.66 -20.39
N ILE A 165 1.56 -8.00 -19.36
CA ILE A 165 1.94 -8.68 -18.11
C ILE A 165 0.70 -9.24 -17.41
N LEU A 166 -0.40 -8.49 -17.38
CA LEU A 166 -1.66 -8.94 -16.79
C LEU A 166 -2.29 -10.11 -17.57
N ALA A 167 -2.22 -10.06 -18.91
CA ALA A 167 -2.64 -11.17 -19.76
C ALA A 167 -1.80 -12.43 -19.50
N ALA A 168 -0.47 -12.29 -19.44
CA ALA A 168 0.43 -13.40 -19.12
C ALA A 168 0.13 -14.00 -17.74
N LYS A 169 -0.12 -13.16 -16.73
CA LYS A 169 -0.53 -13.58 -15.39
C LYS A 169 -1.84 -14.38 -15.41
N ALA A 170 -2.82 -13.97 -16.22
CA ALA A 170 -4.10 -14.68 -16.36
C ALA A 170 -3.93 -16.03 -17.07
N LEU A 171 -3.10 -16.10 -18.13
CA LEU A 171 -2.80 -17.34 -18.85
C LEU A 171 -2.14 -18.39 -17.95
N VAL A 172 -1.15 -17.99 -17.13
CA VAL A 172 -0.49 -18.91 -16.19
C VAL A 172 -1.46 -19.49 -15.15
N ARG A 173 -2.49 -18.73 -14.77
CA ARG A 173 -3.49 -19.16 -13.77
C ARG A 173 -4.79 -19.69 -14.37
N GLU A 174 -4.89 -19.83 -15.69
CA GLU A 174 -6.11 -20.20 -16.40
C GLU A 174 -6.74 -21.49 -15.85
N ASN A 175 -5.92 -22.52 -15.62
CA ASN A 175 -6.38 -23.81 -15.09
C ASN A 175 -7.02 -23.71 -13.70
N LEU A 176 -6.56 -22.78 -12.86
CA LEU A 176 -7.11 -22.55 -11.53
C LEU A 176 -8.36 -21.68 -11.57
N ILE A 177 -8.37 -20.69 -12.47
CA ILE A 177 -9.51 -19.80 -12.70
C ILE A 177 -10.72 -20.60 -13.19
N LYS A 178 -10.52 -21.55 -14.13
CA LYS A 178 -11.61 -22.39 -14.66
C LYS A 178 -12.17 -23.40 -13.66
N LYS A 179 -11.42 -23.75 -12.62
CA LYS A 179 -11.76 -24.83 -11.70
C LYS A 179 -12.67 -24.38 -10.55
N SER A 180 -12.63 -23.10 -10.17
CA SER A 180 -13.40 -22.58 -9.05
C SER A 180 -13.76 -21.12 -9.25
N ASP A 181 -15.06 -20.83 -9.30
CA ASP A 181 -15.59 -19.47 -9.49
C ASP A 181 -15.16 -18.52 -8.38
N GLU A 182 -15.09 -19.00 -7.14
CA GLU A 182 -14.64 -18.22 -5.99
C GLU A 182 -13.19 -17.74 -6.17
N PHE A 183 -12.30 -18.62 -6.63
CA PHE A 183 -10.91 -18.26 -6.94
C PHE A 183 -10.82 -17.28 -8.11
N ALA A 184 -11.65 -17.46 -9.14
CA ALA A 184 -11.69 -16.57 -10.30
C ALA A 184 -12.06 -15.13 -9.88
N GLN A 185 -13.08 -14.98 -9.02
CA GLN A 185 -13.50 -13.67 -8.50
C GLN A 185 -12.38 -13.02 -7.67
N MET A 186 -11.75 -13.77 -6.76
CA MET A 186 -10.67 -13.24 -5.92
C MET A 186 -9.44 -12.85 -6.74
N TYR A 187 -9.11 -13.65 -7.76
CA TYR A 187 -8.03 -13.35 -8.67
C TYR A 187 -8.30 -12.06 -9.46
N TYR A 188 -9.52 -11.92 -9.98
CA TYR A 188 -9.92 -10.73 -10.75
C TYR A 188 -9.91 -9.48 -9.88
N VAL A 189 -10.56 -9.51 -8.72
CA VAL A 189 -10.62 -8.39 -7.78
C VAL A 189 -9.23 -7.99 -7.32
N GLY A 190 -8.37 -8.95 -6.94
CA GLY A 190 -7.01 -8.67 -6.50
C GLY A 190 -6.15 -8.03 -7.60
N THR A 191 -6.29 -8.48 -8.84
CA THR A 191 -5.55 -7.94 -9.98
C THR A 191 -6.03 -6.53 -10.34
N LEU A 192 -7.34 -6.30 -10.37
CA LEU A 192 -7.90 -4.98 -10.66
C LEU A 192 -7.58 -3.98 -9.56
N TYR A 193 -7.68 -4.40 -8.29
CA TYR A 193 -7.28 -3.58 -7.15
C TYR A 193 -5.81 -3.17 -7.24
N SER A 194 -4.92 -4.12 -7.55
CA SER A 194 -3.49 -3.87 -7.74
C SER A 194 -3.24 -2.81 -8.82
N LEU A 195 -3.90 -2.93 -9.97
CA LEU A 195 -3.77 -1.95 -11.06
C LEU A 195 -4.30 -0.58 -10.63
N VAL A 196 -5.57 -0.50 -10.21
CA VAL A 196 -6.23 0.76 -9.87
C VAL A 196 -5.51 1.49 -8.75
N SER A 197 -5.07 0.77 -7.70
CA SER A 197 -4.35 1.39 -6.58
C SER A 197 -3.05 2.06 -7.03
N VAL A 198 -2.28 1.44 -7.92
CA VAL A 198 -1.04 2.05 -8.45
C VAL A 198 -1.35 3.30 -9.27
N PHE A 199 -2.39 3.29 -10.11
CA PHE A 199 -2.81 4.47 -10.87
C PHE A 199 -3.27 5.62 -9.97
N VAL A 200 -4.07 5.33 -8.93
CA VAL A 200 -4.55 6.34 -7.97
C VAL A 200 -3.38 6.97 -7.22
N VAL A 201 -2.44 6.16 -6.72
CA VAL A 201 -1.26 6.65 -6.00
C VAL A 201 -0.35 7.45 -6.95
N TRP A 202 -0.19 7.00 -8.19
CA TRP A 202 0.55 7.74 -9.21
C TRP A 202 -0.09 9.11 -9.46
N ALA A 203 -1.42 9.18 -9.63
CA ALA A 203 -2.13 10.44 -9.83
C ALA A 203 -1.93 11.39 -8.64
N ILE A 204 -2.05 10.89 -7.40
CA ILE A 204 -1.83 11.69 -6.19
C ILE A 204 -0.39 12.23 -6.11
N CYS A 205 0.60 11.43 -6.53
CA CYS A 205 2.01 11.81 -6.40
C CYS A 205 2.54 12.65 -7.56
N PHE A 206 2.03 12.49 -8.79
CA PHE A 206 2.66 13.00 -10.01
C PHE A 206 1.77 13.79 -10.96
N TRP A 207 0.45 13.66 -10.88
CA TRP A 207 -0.49 14.32 -11.80
C TRP A 207 -1.06 15.58 -11.17
#